data_AF-A0A4Z1I3I8-F1
#
_entry.id   AF-A0A4Z1I3I8-F1
#
_cell.length_a   1.000
_cell.length_b   1.000
_cell.length_c   1.000
_cell.angle_alpha   90.00
_cell.angle_beta   90.00
_cell.angle_gamma   90.00
#
_symmetry.space_group_name_H-M   'P 1'
#
loop_
_entity.id
_entity.type
_entity.pdbx_description
1 polymer ?
#
loop_
_entity_poly.entity_id
_entity_poly.type
_entity_poly.pdbx_seq_one_letter_code
_entity_poly.pdbx_strand_id
1 'polypeptide(L)'
;MASPSGKNVHFVGSICLPDTPTVYRTLNATFPTQLKRIPDGEPGNRGNFVLWQRSVFYKYPYLVRSLYFSLAKDPGPIPISPEKIQLMPWIMALKDSIVNRVLELADAIDPSVELGFHFCYGDLGHQHFTQPKNMSLLVDIANRVLTGTRRRRSVNWIHMPVPKDRIDRGYFEPLKNLEKNDTELYLGVLHQDDLEGTKLRIKSASEVVANFGIATECGLGRADARELESALEIAKKITEES
;
A
#
# COMPACT_ATOMS: atom_id res chain seq x y z
N MET A 1 18.48 11.34 15.11
CA MET A 1 17.51 12.44 14.93
C MET A 1 16.44 11.95 13.98
N ALA A 2 15.15 12.16 14.26
CA ALA A 2 14.08 11.73 13.38
C ALA A 2 14.13 12.52 12.05
N SER A 3 13.96 11.85 10.92
CA SER A 3 13.88 12.52 9.61
C SER A 3 12.52 13.21 9.45
N PRO A 4 12.47 14.44 8.91
CA PRO A 4 11.21 15.12 8.63
C PRO A 4 10.34 14.28 7.67
N SER A 5 9.02 14.40 7.86
CA SER A 5 8.04 13.75 6.97
C SER A 5 8.28 14.20 5.53
N GLY A 6 8.28 13.27 4.58
CA GLY A 6 8.52 13.58 3.17
C GLY A 6 9.97 13.46 2.70
N LYS A 7 10.94 13.29 3.60
CA LYS A 7 12.36 13.21 3.23
C LYS A 7 12.76 11.95 2.46
N ASN A 8 12.09 10.83 2.72
CA ASN A 8 12.38 9.55 2.04
C ASN A 8 11.22 9.18 1.11
N VAL A 9 11.56 8.54 0.00
CA VAL A 9 10.59 7.95 -0.93
C VAL A 9 10.68 6.43 -0.90
N HIS A 10 9.55 5.77 -1.14
CA HIS A 10 9.46 4.32 -1.33
C HIS A 10 8.59 4.00 -2.55
N PHE A 11 9.02 3.03 -3.34
CA PHE A 11 8.24 2.52 -4.47
C PHE A 11 7.83 1.08 -4.20
N VAL A 12 6.56 0.79 -4.40
CA VAL A 12 5.96 -0.52 -4.13
C VAL A 12 5.88 -1.32 -5.43
N GLY A 13 6.35 -2.56 -5.42
CA GLY A 13 6.10 -3.50 -6.52
C GLY A 13 6.67 -3.06 -7.87
N SER A 14 5.96 -3.42 -8.94
CA SER A 14 6.45 -3.28 -10.31
C SER A 14 6.50 -1.81 -10.77
N ILE A 15 7.50 -1.47 -11.59
CA ILE A 15 7.71 -0.14 -12.17
C ILE A 15 7.60 -0.24 -13.69
N CYS A 16 6.88 0.67 -14.35
CA CYS A 16 6.69 0.65 -15.81
C CYS A 16 7.96 1.05 -16.60
N LEU A 17 8.97 0.20 -16.50
CA LEU A 17 10.22 0.24 -17.25
C LEU A 17 10.44 -1.13 -17.92
N PRO A 18 11.23 -1.20 -19.00
CA PRO A 18 11.33 -2.38 -19.84
C PRO A 18 12.02 -3.58 -19.16
N ASP A 19 12.94 -3.33 -18.23
CA ASP A 19 13.72 -4.37 -17.58
C ASP A 19 14.23 -3.95 -16.19
N THR A 20 14.58 -4.93 -15.38
CA THR A 20 15.06 -4.76 -14.01
C THR A 20 16.32 -3.89 -13.89
N PRO A 21 17.37 -4.06 -14.71
CA PRO A 21 18.51 -3.14 -14.68
C PRO A 21 18.13 -1.68 -14.93
N THR A 22 17.17 -1.43 -15.81
CA THR A 22 16.65 -0.09 -16.09
C THR A 22 15.88 0.46 -14.91
N VAL A 23 15.06 -0.34 -14.22
CA VAL A 23 14.42 0.07 -12.95
C VAL A 23 15.46 0.52 -11.92
N TYR A 24 16.48 -0.30 -11.69
CA TYR A 24 17.53 0.00 -10.70
C TYR A 24 18.32 1.26 -11.06
N ARG A 25 18.73 1.41 -12.32
CA ARG A 25 19.46 2.61 -12.77
C ARG A 25 18.61 3.86 -12.64
N THR A 26 17.37 3.84 -13.10
CA THR A 26 16.48 4.99 -13.06
C THR A 26 16.20 5.42 -11.62
N LEU A 27 15.81 4.49 -10.74
CA LEU A 27 15.49 4.83 -9.36
C LEU A 27 16.72 5.36 -8.59
N ASN A 28 17.90 4.74 -8.74
CA ASN A 28 19.12 5.19 -8.07
C ASN A 28 19.64 6.53 -8.60
N ALA A 29 19.52 6.78 -9.91
CA ALA A 29 19.93 8.05 -10.51
C ALA A 29 19.00 9.20 -10.06
N THR A 30 17.71 8.93 -9.94
CA THR A 30 16.71 9.93 -9.55
C THR A 30 16.74 10.22 -8.05
N PHE A 31 16.98 9.21 -7.20
CA PHE A 31 16.91 9.32 -5.74
C PHE A 31 18.14 8.74 -5.04
N PRO A 32 19.34 9.35 -5.23
CA PRO A 32 20.60 8.79 -4.73
C PRO A 32 20.69 8.74 -3.20
N THR A 33 19.88 9.53 -2.48
CA THR A 33 19.93 9.61 -1.01
C THR A 33 18.59 9.41 -0.33
N GLN A 34 17.49 9.53 -1.09
CA GLN A 34 16.12 9.50 -0.58
C GLN A 34 15.52 8.09 -0.60
N LEU A 35 16.10 7.18 -1.38
CA LEU A 35 15.74 5.75 -1.37
C LEU A 35 16.55 5.00 -0.32
N LYS A 36 15.86 4.44 0.67
CA LYS A 36 16.48 3.48 1.61
C LYS A 36 16.49 2.06 1.07
N ARG A 37 15.51 1.73 0.24
CA ARG A 37 15.24 0.39 -0.28
C ARG A 37 14.73 0.50 -1.70
N ILE A 38 15.16 -0.41 -2.55
CA ILE A 38 14.73 -0.52 -3.93
C ILE A 38 13.78 -1.72 -4.01
N PRO A 39 12.64 -1.65 -4.73
CA PRO A 39 11.85 -2.84 -5.02
C PRO A 39 12.70 -3.88 -5.76
N ASP A 40 12.20 -5.09 -5.97
CA ASP A 40 12.88 -6.16 -6.74
C ASP A 40 13.15 -5.82 -8.22
N GLY A 41 12.80 -4.61 -8.64
CA GLY A 41 13.00 -4.09 -9.99
C GLY A 41 12.12 -4.77 -11.01
N GLU A 42 10.98 -5.34 -10.59
CA GLU A 42 10.07 -5.97 -11.51
C GLU A 42 9.52 -4.96 -12.56
N PRO A 43 9.59 -5.27 -13.87
CA PRO A 43 9.14 -4.38 -14.94
C PRO A 43 7.61 -4.35 -15.10
N GLY A 44 7.13 -3.41 -15.93
CA GLY A 44 5.73 -2.94 -15.91
C GLY A 44 4.66 -3.93 -16.36
N ASN A 45 4.98 -4.94 -17.17
CA ASN A 45 3.92 -5.72 -17.82
C ASN A 45 3.30 -6.81 -16.91
N ARG A 46 2.63 -6.40 -15.82
CA ARG A 46 1.71 -7.22 -15.03
C ARG A 46 0.28 -6.72 -15.18
N GLY A 47 -0.49 -7.43 -15.99
CA GLY A 47 -1.83 -7.83 -15.56
C GLY A 47 -1.72 -9.10 -14.73
N ASN A 48 -2.67 -9.37 -13.85
CA ASN A 48 -3.02 -10.76 -13.46
C ASN A 48 -2.21 -11.47 -12.35
N PHE A 49 -1.45 -10.78 -11.50
CA PHE A 49 -0.73 -11.45 -10.38
C PHE A 49 -1.64 -12.29 -9.47
N VAL A 50 -2.92 -11.97 -9.37
CA VAL A 50 -3.91 -12.76 -8.60
C VAL A 50 -4.68 -13.77 -9.44
N LEU A 51 -4.56 -13.76 -10.77
CA LEU A 51 -5.33 -14.68 -11.61
C LEU A 51 -4.90 -16.14 -11.46
N TRP A 52 -3.67 -16.43 -11.03
CA TRP A 52 -3.30 -17.82 -10.73
C TRP A 52 -4.11 -18.38 -9.55
N GLN A 53 -4.61 -17.52 -8.66
CA GLN A 53 -5.52 -17.89 -7.57
C GLN A 53 -6.98 -18.02 -8.00
N ARG A 54 -7.30 -17.81 -9.29
CA ARG A 54 -8.68 -17.91 -9.80
C ARG A 54 -9.33 -19.26 -9.48
N SER A 55 -8.56 -20.35 -9.51
CA SER A 55 -9.02 -21.69 -9.11
C SER A 55 -9.37 -21.81 -7.62
N VAL A 56 -8.63 -21.10 -6.77
CA VAL A 56 -8.90 -21.02 -5.33
C VAL A 56 -10.18 -20.21 -5.09
N PHE A 57 -10.35 -19.08 -5.78
CA PHE A 57 -11.54 -18.26 -5.65
C PHE A 57 -12.81 -18.99 -6.09
N TYR A 58 -12.77 -19.90 -7.08
CA TYR A 58 -13.96 -20.68 -7.50
C TYR A 58 -14.68 -21.43 -6.37
N LYS A 59 -13.96 -21.77 -5.29
CA LYS A 59 -14.55 -22.39 -4.09
C LYS A 59 -15.38 -21.42 -3.24
N TYR A 60 -15.25 -20.12 -3.50
CA TYR A 60 -15.87 -19.01 -2.79
C TYR A 60 -16.67 -18.14 -3.79
N PRO A 61 -17.87 -18.58 -4.20
CA PRO A 61 -18.61 -17.99 -5.32
C PRO A 61 -18.89 -16.48 -5.18
N TYR A 62 -18.90 -15.97 -3.95
CA TYR A 62 -19.01 -14.53 -3.64
C TYR A 62 -17.77 -13.70 -4.02
N LEU A 63 -16.55 -14.24 -3.85
CA LEU A 63 -15.30 -13.57 -4.27
C LEU A 63 -15.10 -13.63 -5.79
N VAL A 64 -15.49 -14.72 -6.43
CA VAL A 64 -15.40 -14.91 -7.89
C VAL A 64 -16.26 -13.89 -8.62
N ARG A 65 -17.49 -13.70 -8.13
CA ARG A 65 -18.43 -12.74 -8.74
C ARG A 65 -17.89 -11.32 -8.65
N SER A 66 -17.19 -11.00 -7.57
CA SER A 66 -16.53 -9.71 -7.34
C SER A 66 -15.44 -9.40 -8.40
N LEU A 67 -14.61 -10.39 -8.74
CA LEU A 67 -13.61 -10.33 -9.81
C LEU A 67 -14.24 -10.28 -11.20
N TYR A 68 -15.35 -11.00 -11.40
CA TYR A 68 -16.09 -11.02 -12.67
C TYR A 68 -16.83 -9.68 -12.93
N PHE A 69 -17.27 -9.01 -11.85
CA PHE A 69 -17.97 -7.72 -11.91
C PHE A 69 -17.07 -6.52 -12.21
N SER A 70 -15.80 -6.54 -11.81
CA SER A 70 -14.80 -5.53 -12.22
C SER A 70 -14.59 -5.50 -13.76
N LEU A 71 -14.88 -6.60 -14.45
CA LEU A 71 -14.77 -6.72 -15.91
C LEU A 71 -16.09 -6.49 -16.66
N ALA A 72 -17.21 -6.33 -15.97
CA ALA A 72 -18.54 -6.19 -16.57
C ALA A 72 -19.04 -4.75 -16.45
N LYS A 73 -19.48 -4.15 -17.56
CA LYS A 73 -19.98 -2.76 -17.62
C LYS A 73 -21.23 -2.49 -16.77
N ASP A 74 -21.94 -3.52 -16.33
CA ASP A 74 -23.07 -3.41 -15.40
C ASP A 74 -23.16 -4.69 -14.53
N PRO A 75 -22.70 -4.63 -13.27
CA PRO A 75 -22.68 -5.81 -12.40
C PRO A 75 -24.03 -6.15 -11.76
N GLY A 76 -25.07 -5.33 -11.92
CA GLY A 76 -26.31 -5.52 -11.17
C GLY A 76 -26.12 -5.41 -9.65
N PRO A 77 -27.20 -5.55 -8.87
CA PRO A 77 -27.16 -5.28 -7.43
C PRO A 77 -26.40 -6.37 -6.65
N ILE A 78 -25.57 -5.93 -5.69
CA ILE A 78 -24.90 -6.80 -4.73
C ILE A 78 -25.99 -7.51 -3.89
N PRO A 79 -25.99 -8.86 -3.81
CA PRO A 79 -27.10 -9.61 -3.21
C PRO A 79 -27.23 -9.47 -1.68
N ILE A 80 -26.31 -8.78 -1.02
CA ILE A 80 -26.31 -8.55 0.43
C ILE A 80 -25.97 -7.08 0.67
N SER A 81 -26.79 -6.38 1.46
CA SER A 81 -26.50 -4.99 1.84
C SER A 81 -25.19 -4.92 2.65
N PRO A 82 -24.34 -3.90 2.46
CA PRO A 82 -23.08 -3.73 3.21
C PRO A 82 -23.25 -3.83 4.73
N GLU A 83 -24.41 -3.40 5.23
CA GLU A 83 -24.79 -3.42 6.64
C GLU A 83 -24.89 -4.85 7.23
N LYS A 84 -25.31 -5.84 6.43
CA LYS A 84 -25.38 -7.25 6.85
C LYS A 84 -24.03 -7.95 6.85
N ILE A 85 -23.03 -7.42 6.14
CA ILE A 85 -21.67 -7.97 6.13
C ILE A 85 -20.98 -7.61 7.46
N GLN A 86 -21.25 -6.44 8.02
CA GLN A 86 -20.49 -5.86 9.12
C GLN A 86 -20.69 -6.54 10.50
N LEU A 87 -21.62 -7.48 10.63
CA LEU A 87 -22.14 -7.94 11.92
C LEU A 87 -21.89 -9.42 12.26
N MET A 88 -20.86 -10.05 11.68
CA MET A 88 -20.69 -11.51 11.82
C MET A 88 -19.37 -11.94 12.47
N PRO A 89 -19.39 -12.84 13.48
CA PRO A 89 -18.20 -13.39 14.17
C PRO A 89 -17.11 -13.97 13.24
N TRP A 90 -17.46 -14.42 12.05
CA TRP A 90 -16.49 -14.97 11.09
C TRP A 90 -15.53 -13.93 10.51
N ILE A 91 -15.87 -12.63 10.52
CA ILE A 91 -14.96 -11.58 10.03
C ILE A 91 -13.75 -11.43 10.94
N MET A 92 -13.96 -11.50 12.26
CA MET A 92 -12.85 -11.49 13.22
C MET A 92 -11.99 -12.74 13.05
N ALA A 93 -12.61 -13.91 12.93
CA ALA A 93 -11.89 -15.16 12.66
C ALA A 93 -11.11 -15.12 11.33
N LEU A 94 -11.64 -14.46 10.29
CA LEU A 94 -10.96 -14.27 9.01
C LEU A 94 -9.76 -13.35 9.16
N LYS A 95 -9.91 -12.21 9.84
CA LYS A 95 -8.79 -11.29 10.12
C LYS A 95 -7.67 -11.99 10.87
N ASP A 96 -8.02 -12.74 11.93
CA ASP A 96 -7.04 -13.49 12.72
C ASP A 96 -6.36 -14.58 11.89
N SER A 97 -7.10 -15.28 11.02
CA SER A 97 -6.52 -16.26 10.09
C SER A 97 -5.54 -15.63 9.09
N ILE A 98 -5.87 -14.45 8.54
CA ILE A 98 -4.96 -13.71 7.65
C ILE A 98 -3.71 -13.28 8.40
N VAL A 99 -3.86 -12.69 9.59
CA VAL A 99 -2.72 -12.25 10.41
C VAL A 99 -1.83 -13.45 10.75
N ASN A 100 -2.40 -14.57 11.22
CA ASN A 100 -1.62 -15.75 11.58
C ASN A 100 -0.78 -16.28 10.40
N ARG A 101 -1.35 -16.32 9.19
CA ARG A 101 -0.60 -16.71 7.98
C ARG A 101 0.53 -15.72 7.67
N VAL A 102 0.29 -14.42 7.85
CA VAL A 102 1.34 -13.39 7.68
C VAL A 102 2.46 -13.59 8.71
N LEU A 103 2.12 -13.91 9.96
CA LEU A 103 3.10 -14.19 11.01
C LEU A 103 3.93 -15.44 10.70
N GLU A 104 3.31 -16.52 10.24
CA GLU A 104 4.01 -17.74 9.81
C GLU A 104 5.00 -17.45 8.67
N LEU A 105 4.61 -16.63 7.69
CA LEU A 105 5.49 -16.22 6.60
C LEU A 105 6.64 -15.31 7.09
N ALA A 106 6.34 -14.38 8.00
CA ALA A 106 7.34 -13.49 8.57
C ALA A 106 8.40 -14.27 9.38
N ASP A 107 7.97 -15.30 10.10
CA ASP A 107 8.81 -16.17 10.91
C ASP A 107 9.72 -17.08 10.09
N ALA A 108 9.35 -17.38 8.84
CA ALA A 108 10.16 -18.18 7.93
C ALA A 108 11.35 -17.41 7.33
N ILE A 109 11.39 -16.08 7.49
CA ILE A 109 12.44 -15.22 6.94
C ILE A 109 13.50 -15.00 8.01
N ASP A 110 14.77 -15.19 7.64
CA ASP A 110 15.91 -14.96 8.53
C ASP A 110 15.86 -13.56 9.18
N PRO A 111 16.01 -13.45 10.52
CA PRO A 111 15.96 -12.16 11.23
C PRO A 111 17.01 -11.13 10.77
N SER A 112 18.11 -11.54 10.13
CA SER A 112 19.11 -10.62 9.58
C SER A 112 18.66 -9.94 8.29
N VAL A 113 17.64 -10.47 7.62
CA VAL A 113 17.08 -9.90 6.40
C VAL A 113 15.99 -8.91 6.78
N GLU A 114 16.04 -7.68 6.26
CA GLU A 114 14.98 -6.71 6.50
C GLU A 114 13.63 -7.20 5.98
N LEU A 115 12.56 -6.92 6.73
CA LEU A 115 11.18 -7.23 6.34
C LEU A 115 10.33 -5.98 6.39
N GLY A 116 9.48 -5.81 5.39
CA GLY A 116 8.41 -4.84 5.45
C GLY A 116 7.14 -5.33 4.77
N PHE A 117 6.05 -4.61 5.04
CA PHE A 117 4.72 -4.97 4.57
C PHE A 117 4.08 -3.83 3.80
N HIS A 118 3.56 -4.14 2.61
CA HIS A 118 2.62 -3.29 1.91
C HIS A 118 1.19 -3.71 2.23
N PHE A 119 0.46 -2.90 2.98
CA PHE A 119 -0.93 -3.18 3.33
C PHE A 119 -1.87 -2.54 2.31
N CYS A 120 -2.36 -3.29 1.34
CA CYS A 120 -3.30 -2.78 0.32
C CYS A 120 -4.77 -3.07 0.70
N TYR A 121 -5.69 -2.24 0.20
CA TYR A 121 -7.13 -2.55 0.20
C TYR A 121 -7.53 -3.54 -0.92
N GLY A 122 -6.57 -3.93 -1.77
CA GLY A 122 -6.79 -4.68 -3.00
C GLY A 122 -7.20 -3.78 -4.17
N ASP A 123 -6.66 -4.05 -5.35
CA ASP A 123 -6.97 -3.32 -6.59
C ASP A 123 -7.53 -4.31 -7.62
N LEU A 124 -8.77 -4.06 -8.06
CA LEU A 124 -9.42 -4.77 -9.15
C LEU A 124 -9.84 -3.73 -10.21
N GLY A 125 -8.95 -3.47 -11.16
CA GLY A 125 -9.25 -2.60 -12.31
C GLY A 125 -9.34 -1.10 -11.96
N HIS A 126 -8.46 -0.61 -11.08
CA HIS A 126 -8.39 0.80 -10.65
C HIS A 126 -9.59 1.26 -9.80
N GLN A 127 -10.35 0.33 -9.21
CA GLN A 127 -11.38 0.62 -8.20
C GLN A 127 -11.23 -0.31 -6.99
N HIS A 128 -11.35 0.27 -5.79
CA HIS A 128 -11.53 -0.50 -4.56
C HIS A 128 -12.99 -0.94 -4.42
N PHE A 129 -13.23 -2.19 -4.00
CA PHE A 129 -14.57 -2.77 -3.82
C PHE A 129 -15.51 -1.92 -2.94
N THR A 130 -14.93 -1.17 -2.01
CA THR A 130 -15.55 -0.07 -1.25
C THR A 130 -14.42 0.84 -0.79
N GLN A 131 -14.51 2.14 -1.03
CA GLN A 131 -13.49 3.09 -0.58
C GLN A 131 -13.46 3.12 0.96
N PRO A 132 -12.30 2.95 1.60
CA PRO A 132 -12.19 2.97 3.06
C PRO A 132 -12.60 4.33 3.60
N LYS A 133 -13.47 4.35 4.62
CA LYS A 133 -13.90 5.60 5.27
C LYS A 133 -12.72 6.35 5.91
N ASN A 134 -11.79 5.61 6.49
CA ASN A 134 -10.56 6.09 7.10
C ASN A 134 -9.55 4.94 7.23
N MET A 135 -8.37 5.20 7.78
CA MET A 135 -7.28 4.21 7.91
C MET A 135 -7.46 3.18 9.05
N SER A 136 -8.60 3.13 9.74
CA SER A 136 -8.77 2.28 10.94
C SER A 136 -8.51 0.80 10.68
N LEU A 137 -8.94 0.29 9.51
CA LEU A 137 -8.72 -1.11 9.16
C LEU A 137 -7.24 -1.42 8.95
N LEU A 138 -6.51 -0.55 8.26
CA LEU A 138 -5.07 -0.74 8.04
C LEU A 138 -4.29 -0.64 9.35
N VAL A 139 -4.67 0.29 10.23
CA VAL A 139 -4.05 0.43 11.56
C VAL A 139 -4.31 -0.81 12.42
N ASP A 140 -5.53 -1.35 12.44
CA ASP A 140 -5.86 -2.61 13.14
C ASP A 140 -5.00 -3.78 12.65
N ILE A 141 -4.92 -3.99 11.34
CA ILE A 141 -4.11 -5.08 10.76
C ILE A 141 -2.61 -4.86 11.00
N ALA A 142 -2.10 -3.64 10.80
CA ALA A 142 -0.69 -3.32 11.02
C ALA A 142 -0.30 -3.54 12.48
N ASN A 143 -1.07 -3.07 13.44
CA ASN A 143 -0.78 -3.27 14.86
C ASN A 143 -0.76 -4.75 15.24
N ARG A 144 -1.68 -5.57 14.70
CA ARG A 144 -1.69 -7.02 14.91
C ARG A 144 -0.44 -7.69 14.35
N VAL A 145 -0.05 -7.35 13.13
CA VAL A 145 1.16 -7.90 12.48
C VAL A 145 2.43 -7.45 13.22
N LEU A 146 2.56 -6.17 13.53
CA LEU A 146 3.73 -5.63 14.25
C LEU A 146 3.83 -6.24 15.65
N THR A 147 2.73 -6.33 16.39
CA THR A 147 2.72 -6.95 17.72
C THR A 147 3.04 -8.45 17.65
N GLY A 148 2.48 -9.16 16.66
CA GLY A 148 2.73 -10.60 16.50
C GLY A 148 4.18 -10.93 16.11
N THR A 149 4.81 -10.10 15.28
CA THR A 149 6.19 -10.32 14.80
C THR A 149 7.26 -9.95 15.82
N ARG A 150 7.01 -8.95 16.67
CA ARG A 150 7.97 -8.39 17.67
C ARG A 150 8.69 -9.43 18.53
N ARG A 151 8.07 -10.58 18.80
CA ARG A 151 8.68 -11.62 19.63
C ARG A 151 9.86 -12.34 18.97
N ARG A 152 9.95 -12.32 17.64
CA ARG A 152 10.96 -13.07 16.89
C ARG A 152 11.83 -12.20 16.01
N ARG A 153 11.26 -11.15 15.43
CA ARG A 153 11.98 -10.27 14.51
C ARG A 153 11.39 -8.87 14.46
N SER A 154 12.19 -7.92 13.99
CA SER A 154 11.72 -6.58 13.67
C SER A 154 11.06 -6.55 12.29
N VAL A 155 10.08 -5.65 12.15
CA VAL A 155 9.56 -5.18 10.86
C VAL A 155 10.16 -3.80 10.62
N ASN A 156 10.97 -3.69 9.57
CA ASN A 156 11.78 -2.51 9.27
C ASN A 156 10.92 -1.37 8.71
N TRP A 157 9.94 -1.68 7.88
CA TRP A 157 9.07 -0.68 7.27
C TRP A 157 7.67 -1.22 6.98
N ILE A 158 6.70 -0.33 6.91
CA ILE A 158 5.34 -0.62 6.44
C ILE A 158 4.90 0.46 5.46
N HIS A 159 4.08 0.07 4.50
CA HIS A 159 3.45 0.97 3.55
C HIS A 159 1.93 0.89 3.65
N MET A 160 1.26 2.04 3.61
CA MET A 160 -0.20 2.14 3.57
C MET A 160 -0.67 3.06 2.41
N PRO A 161 -1.56 2.59 1.52
CA PRO A 161 -2.10 3.39 0.41
C PRO A 161 -3.00 4.50 0.93
N VAL A 162 -3.00 5.63 0.20
CA VAL A 162 -3.90 6.76 0.43
C VAL A 162 -4.61 7.05 -0.89
N PRO A 163 -5.94 6.85 -0.98
CA PRO A 163 -6.68 7.16 -2.19
C PRO A 163 -6.52 8.63 -2.60
N LYS A 164 -6.52 8.89 -3.91
CA LYS A 164 -6.21 10.21 -4.48
C LYS A 164 -7.05 11.35 -3.89
N ASP A 165 -8.33 11.09 -3.61
CA ASP A 165 -9.31 12.04 -3.10
C ASP A 165 -9.22 12.32 -1.58
N ARG A 166 -8.44 11.55 -0.83
CA ARG A 166 -8.34 11.65 0.64
C ARG A 166 -7.37 12.72 1.09
N ILE A 167 -7.81 13.97 0.99
CA ILE A 167 -7.10 15.14 1.53
C ILE A 167 -7.58 15.53 2.94
N ASP A 168 -8.60 14.86 3.47
CA ASP A 168 -9.21 15.22 4.74
C ASP A 168 -8.46 14.62 5.94
N ARG A 169 -8.36 15.39 7.03
CA ARG A 169 -7.71 14.95 8.28
C ARG A 169 -8.39 13.72 8.91
N GLY A 170 -9.71 13.59 8.76
CA GLY A 170 -10.49 12.50 9.35
C GLY A 170 -10.11 11.13 8.82
N TYR A 171 -9.69 11.05 7.55
CA TYR A 171 -9.14 9.84 6.95
C TYR A 171 -7.89 9.34 7.67
N PHE A 172 -6.98 10.26 8.01
CA PHE A 172 -5.69 9.97 8.65
C PHE A 172 -5.79 9.76 10.16
N GLU A 173 -6.79 10.33 10.82
CA GLU A 173 -6.97 10.32 12.29
C GLU A 173 -6.63 8.99 12.98
N PRO A 174 -7.00 7.81 12.44
CA PRO A 174 -6.65 6.52 13.04
C PRO A 174 -5.14 6.26 13.19
N LEU A 175 -4.28 6.93 12.43
CA LEU A 175 -2.82 6.77 12.51
C LEU A 175 -2.23 7.15 13.87
N LYS A 176 -2.95 7.92 14.70
CA LYS A 176 -2.56 8.17 16.09
C LYS A 176 -2.45 6.89 16.93
N ASN A 177 -3.20 5.87 16.54
CA ASN A 177 -3.23 4.58 17.22
C ASN A 177 -2.25 3.58 16.59
N LEU A 178 -1.44 3.98 15.60
CA LEU A 178 -0.47 3.11 14.96
C LEU A 178 0.73 2.88 15.89
N GLU A 179 0.86 1.65 16.37
CA GLU A 179 1.96 1.22 17.22
C GLU A 179 3.17 0.82 16.36
N LYS A 180 3.80 1.79 15.69
CA LYS A 180 4.92 1.48 14.78
C LYS A 180 6.28 1.37 15.47
N ASN A 181 6.48 1.93 16.66
CA ASN A 181 7.82 2.04 17.28
C ASN A 181 8.86 2.55 16.25
N ASP A 182 9.96 1.81 16.11
CA ASP A 182 11.05 2.08 15.16
C ASP A 182 10.72 1.65 13.71
N THR A 183 9.60 0.97 13.46
CA THR A 183 9.16 0.65 12.10
C THR A 183 8.92 1.94 11.30
N GLU A 184 9.54 2.02 10.13
CA GLU A 184 9.40 3.15 9.22
C GLU A 184 8.02 3.11 8.55
N LEU A 185 7.29 4.22 8.59
CA LEU A 185 6.00 4.36 7.92
C LEU A 185 6.19 5.04 6.57
N TYR A 186 5.67 4.44 5.51
CA TYR A 186 5.51 5.05 4.20
C TYR A 186 4.02 5.21 3.87
N LEU A 187 3.61 6.42 3.51
CA LEU A 187 2.24 6.71 3.10
C LEU A 187 2.18 6.88 1.58
N GLY A 188 1.26 6.18 0.95
CA GLY A 188 0.97 6.19 -0.48
C GLY A 188 0.28 7.47 -0.95
N VAL A 189 0.82 8.64 -0.59
CA VAL A 189 0.26 9.97 -0.86
C VAL A 189 0.64 10.51 -2.23
N LEU A 190 1.53 9.87 -2.96
CA LEU A 190 1.98 10.34 -4.27
C LEU A 190 1.08 9.76 -5.37
N HIS A 191 0.51 10.67 -6.16
CA HIS A 191 -0.32 10.35 -7.33
C HIS A 191 0.22 11.07 -8.56
N GLN A 192 0.12 10.43 -9.71
CA GLN A 192 0.53 11.00 -11.00
C GLN A 192 -0.29 12.25 -11.31
N ASP A 193 0.38 13.23 -11.92
CA ASP A 193 -0.17 14.52 -12.35
C ASP A 193 -0.87 15.27 -11.21
N ASP A 194 -0.40 15.10 -9.96
CA ASP A 194 -1.09 15.59 -8.76
C ASP A 194 -0.12 16.10 -7.68
N LEU A 195 0.76 17.03 -8.04
CA LEU A 195 1.69 17.64 -7.09
C LEU A 195 0.98 18.36 -5.94
N GLU A 196 -0.01 19.21 -6.26
CA GLU A 196 -0.72 19.99 -5.25
C GLU A 196 -1.55 19.10 -4.32
N GLY A 197 -2.23 18.08 -4.87
CA GLY A 197 -2.84 17.06 -4.04
C GLY A 197 -1.79 16.37 -3.17
N THR A 198 -0.62 15.99 -3.73
CA THR A 198 0.52 15.39 -3.00
C THR A 198 0.87 16.21 -1.76
N LYS A 199 1.05 17.51 -1.92
CA LYS A 199 1.31 18.45 -0.82
C LYS A 199 0.16 18.49 0.20
N LEU A 200 -1.09 18.52 -0.25
CA LEU A 200 -2.26 18.54 0.64
C LEU A 200 -2.37 17.27 1.49
N ARG A 201 -2.22 16.06 0.92
CA ARG A 201 -2.29 14.83 1.73
C ARG A 201 -1.10 14.70 2.68
N ILE A 202 0.10 15.12 2.28
CA ILE A 202 1.26 15.18 3.19
C ILE A 202 0.96 16.10 4.37
N LYS A 203 0.40 17.29 4.11
CA LYS A 203 0.00 18.23 5.15
C LYS A 203 -1.03 17.59 6.10
N SER A 204 -2.13 17.07 5.58
CA SER A 204 -3.19 16.46 6.39
C SER A 204 -2.72 15.25 7.21
N ALA A 205 -1.84 14.42 6.64
CA ALA A 205 -1.21 13.32 7.36
C ALA A 205 -0.26 13.82 8.46
N SER A 206 0.52 14.87 8.19
CA SER A 206 1.49 15.46 9.13
C SER A 206 0.83 16.12 10.34
N GLU A 207 -0.44 16.52 10.23
CA GLU A 207 -1.25 16.98 11.38
C GLU A 207 -1.62 15.84 12.36
N VAL A 208 -1.42 14.58 11.97
CA VAL A 208 -1.85 13.40 12.70
C VAL A 208 -0.68 12.51 13.09
N VAL A 209 0.28 12.28 12.19
CA VAL A 209 1.45 11.42 12.41
C VAL A 209 2.73 12.12 11.98
N ALA A 210 3.74 12.11 12.84
CA ALA A 210 5.06 12.62 12.52
C ALA A 210 5.93 11.52 11.89
N ASN A 211 6.92 11.94 11.08
CA ASN A 211 8.01 11.10 10.59
C ASN A 211 7.54 9.92 9.73
N PHE A 212 7.02 10.21 8.54
CA PHE A 212 6.72 9.22 7.52
C PHE A 212 7.43 9.55 6.19
N GLY A 213 7.78 8.52 5.43
CA GLY A 213 8.20 8.66 4.04
C GLY A 213 7.00 8.69 3.09
N ILE A 214 7.21 9.18 1.87
CA ILE A 214 6.18 9.19 0.82
C ILE A 214 6.33 7.98 -0.08
N ALA A 215 5.24 7.57 -0.70
CA ALA A 215 5.22 6.51 -1.69
C ALA A 215 4.08 6.73 -2.68
N THR A 216 4.13 6.01 -3.80
CA THR A 216 2.96 5.82 -4.66
C THR A 216 1.91 4.99 -3.94
N GLU A 217 0.62 5.18 -4.23
CA GLU A 217 -0.45 4.40 -3.60
C GLU A 217 -0.27 2.87 -3.80
N CYS A 218 0.12 2.48 -5.00
CA CYS A 218 0.36 1.10 -5.41
C CYS A 218 1.58 1.05 -6.35
N GLY A 219 1.86 -0.13 -6.91
CA GLY A 219 2.87 -0.26 -7.94
C GLY A 219 2.48 0.40 -9.26
N LEU A 220 3.51 0.82 -9.99
CA LEU A 220 3.41 1.56 -11.25
C LEU A 220 3.40 0.64 -12.47
N GLY A 221 3.16 -0.67 -12.32
CA GLY A 221 3.20 -1.60 -13.45
C GLY A 221 2.18 -1.28 -14.55
N ARG A 222 0.98 -0.83 -14.17
CA ARG A 222 -0.06 -0.45 -15.13
C ARG A 222 0.04 1.00 -15.64
N ALA A 223 1.00 1.76 -15.13
CA ALA A 223 1.19 3.14 -15.56
C ALA A 223 1.82 3.19 -16.94
N ASP A 224 1.61 4.28 -17.69
CA ASP A 224 2.40 4.57 -18.88
C ASP A 224 3.70 5.33 -18.55
N ALA A 225 4.54 5.59 -19.56
CA ALA A 225 5.82 6.27 -19.39
C ALA A 225 5.68 7.70 -18.85
N ARG A 226 4.63 8.43 -19.27
CA ARG A 226 4.36 9.79 -18.82
C ARG A 226 3.90 9.79 -17.37
N GLU A 227 3.03 8.84 -17.02
CA GLU A 227 2.56 8.63 -15.65
C GLU A 227 3.71 8.28 -14.70
N LEU A 228 4.66 7.43 -15.13
CA LEU A 228 5.88 7.16 -14.38
C LEU A 228 6.74 8.42 -14.22
N GLU A 229 7.01 9.16 -15.30
CA GLU A 229 7.80 10.38 -15.26
C GLU A 229 7.21 11.40 -14.28
N SER A 230 5.91 11.65 -14.36
CA SER A 230 5.16 12.52 -13.46
C SER A 230 5.31 12.08 -11.99
N ALA A 231 5.20 10.78 -11.70
CA ALA A 231 5.40 10.27 -10.34
C ALA A 231 6.82 10.53 -9.82
N LEU A 232 7.83 10.29 -10.65
CA LEU A 232 9.24 10.50 -10.28
C LEU A 232 9.55 11.98 -10.03
N GLU A 233 9.04 12.88 -10.88
CA GLU A 233 9.23 14.33 -10.72
C GLU A 233 8.58 14.85 -9.44
N ILE A 234 7.35 14.42 -9.15
CA ILE A 234 6.64 14.80 -7.93
C ILE A 234 7.40 14.30 -6.70
N ALA A 235 7.81 13.03 -6.68
CA ALA A 235 8.60 12.47 -5.59
C ALA A 235 9.88 13.28 -5.36
N LYS A 236 10.61 13.59 -6.43
CA LYS A 236 11.86 14.33 -6.37
C LYS A 236 11.63 15.70 -5.73
N LYS A 237 10.67 16.46 -6.25
CA LYS A 237 10.35 17.80 -5.74
C LYS A 237 9.97 17.78 -4.26
N ILE A 238 9.12 16.85 -3.84
CA ILE A 238 8.71 16.75 -2.43
C ILE A 238 9.91 16.41 -1.53
N THR A 239 10.72 15.43 -1.92
CA THR A 239 11.85 14.98 -1.08
C THR A 239 12.99 15.99 -1.01
N GLU A 240 13.16 16.85 -2.01
CA GLU A 240 14.14 17.96 -2.01
C GLU A 240 13.67 19.16 -1.17
N GLU A 241 12.36 19.36 -1.03
CA GLU A 241 11.74 20.42 -0.23
C GLU A 241 11.63 20.06 1.28
N SER A 242 11.94 18.82 1.67
CA SER A 242 11.68 18.25 3.02
C SER A 242 12.88 18.21 3.97
#